data_AF-A0A258FJ29-F1
#
_entry.id   AF-A0A258FJ29-F1
#
_cell.length_a   1.000
_cell.length_b   1.000
_cell.length_c   1.000
_cell.angle_alpha   90.00
_cell.angle_beta   90.00
_cell.angle_gamma   90.00
#
_symmetry.space_group_name_H-M   'P 1'
#
loop_
_entity.id
_entity.type
_entity.pdbx_description
1 polymer ?
#
loop_
_entity_poly.entity_id
_entity_poly.type
_entity_poly.pdbx_seq_one_letter_code
_entity_poly.pdbx_strand_id
1 'polypeptide(L)'
;MKTFSLLAALLLTLNVHAAPACPPLLDARLKDIDGVTRNLCDYAGKVVLVVNTASQCGYTGQYKGLQALSDKYAAQGLVVLGLPSNDFAGQEPVVQAIESLLKAKAAAVTLSRAEK
;
A
#
# COMPACT_ATOMS: atom_id res chain seq x y z
N MET A 1 26.16 -48.14 -29.93
CA MET A 1 26.70 -46.77 -30.08
C MET A 1 25.92 -46.10 -31.20
N LYS A 2 25.39 -44.88 -31.00
CA LYS A 2 24.33 -44.21 -31.82
C LYS A 2 22.95 -44.75 -31.38
N THR A 3 21.95 -44.00 -30.90
CA THR A 3 21.51 -42.61 -31.08
C THR A 3 20.62 -42.23 -29.87
N PHE A 4 21.01 -41.26 -29.05
CA PHE A 4 20.15 -40.70 -27.99
C PHE A 4 20.35 -39.17 -27.87
N SER A 5 20.46 -38.50 -29.01
CA SER A 5 20.50 -37.03 -29.11
C SER A 5 19.11 -36.52 -29.45
N LEU A 6 18.21 -36.44 -28.46
CA LEU A 6 16.93 -35.72 -28.53
C LEU A 6 16.37 -35.57 -27.11
N LEU A 7 17.14 -34.95 -26.21
CA LEU A 7 16.62 -34.55 -24.90
C LEU A 7 16.55 -33.02 -24.84
N ALA A 8 15.32 -32.53 -24.97
CA ALA A 8 14.80 -31.33 -24.33
C ALA A 8 15.68 -30.08 -24.45
N ALA A 9 15.68 -29.46 -25.64
CA ALA A 9 15.73 -28.01 -25.73
C ALA A 9 14.39 -27.45 -25.22
N LEU A 10 14.15 -27.60 -23.91
CA LEU A 10 13.09 -26.90 -23.20
C LEU A 10 13.52 -25.44 -23.15
N LEU A 11 13.10 -24.65 -24.15
CA LEU A 11 13.17 -23.21 -24.12
C LEU A 11 12.49 -22.72 -22.82
N LEU A 12 13.27 -22.42 -21.79
CA LEU A 12 12.86 -21.47 -20.76
C LEU A 12 12.83 -20.10 -21.45
N THR A 13 11.66 -19.73 -21.98
CA THR A 13 11.37 -18.32 -22.25
C THR A 13 11.29 -17.62 -20.90
N LEU A 14 12.40 -17.03 -20.47
CA LEU A 14 12.42 -16.09 -19.37
C LEU A 14 11.57 -14.89 -19.81
N ASN A 15 10.32 -14.86 -19.38
CA ASN A 15 9.50 -13.66 -19.44
C ASN A 15 10.14 -12.64 -18.50
N VAL A 16 11.03 -11.81 -19.05
CA VAL A 16 11.50 -10.59 -18.38
C VAL A 16 10.31 -9.64 -18.36
N HIS A 17 9.46 -9.76 -17.33
CA HIS A 17 8.49 -8.72 -17.02
C HIS A 17 9.28 -7.50 -16.57
N ALA A 18 9.35 -6.48 -17.43
CA ALA A 18 9.80 -5.17 -17.00
C ALA A 18 8.94 -4.74 -15.81
N ALA A 19 9.58 -4.24 -14.75
CA ALA A 19 8.87 -3.66 -13.62
C ALA A 19 7.91 -2.58 -14.15
N PRO A 20 6.67 -2.49 -13.63
CA PRO A 20 5.76 -1.45 -14.06
C PRO A 20 6.43 -0.09 -13.85
N ALA A 21 6.51 0.71 -14.91
CA ALA A 21 6.90 2.11 -14.79
C ALA A 21 5.98 2.81 -13.78
N CYS A 22 6.53 3.74 -13.00
CA CYS A 22 5.75 4.40 -11.95
C CYS A 22 4.55 5.13 -12.58
N PRO A 23 3.30 4.79 -12.20
CA PRO A 23 2.14 5.51 -12.70
C PRO A 23 2.17 6.97 -12.22
N PRO A 24 1.73 7.95 -13.02
CA PRO A 24 1.74 9.36 -12.61
C PRO A 24 1.01 9.65 -11.29
N LEU A 25 -0.03 8.88 -10.95
CA LEU A 25 -0.75 9.01 -9.69
C LEU A 25 0.10 8.62 -8.46
N LEU A 26 1.09 7.73 -8.64
CA LEU A 26 1.97 7.24 -7.60
C LEU A 26 3.37 7.88 -7.67
N ASP A 27 3.61 8.82 -8.59
CA ASP A 27 4.87 9.56 -8.68
C ASP A 27 4.94 10.66 -7.61
N ALA A 28 4.95 10.21 -6.36
CA ALA A 28 4.97 11.05 -5.18
C ALA A 28 5.75 10.38 -4.05
N ARG A 29 6.32 11.23 -3.18
CA ARG A 29 6.99 10.82 -1.95
C ARG A 29 6.26 11.45 -0.77
N LEU A 30 5.86 10.63 0.18
CA LEU A 30 5.15 11.06 1.38
C LEU A 30 5.90 10.56 2.61
N LYS A 31 5.96 11.36 3.67
CA LYS A 31 6.42 10.84 4.97
C LYS A 31 5.34 9.93 5.54
N ASP A 32 5.71 8.93 6.30
CA ASP A 32 4.78 8.19 7.14
C ASP A 32 4.67 8.83 8.52
N ILE A 33 3.79 8.27 9.36
CA ILE A 33 3.59 8.68 10.76
C ILE A 33 4.86 8.56 11.62
N ASP A 34 5.77 7.65 11.27
CA ASP A 34 7.07 7.48 11.90
C ASP A 34 8.11 8.51 11.35
N GLY A 35 7.70 9.39 10.42
CA GLY A 35 8.51 10.44 9.79
C GLY A 35 9.38 9.95 8.62
N VAL A 36 9.28 8.68 8.24
CA VAL A 36 10.10 8.09 7.20
C VAL A 36 9.51 8.36 5.82
N THR A 37 10.33 8.83 4.89
CA THR A 37 9.88 9.06 3.51
C THR A 37 9.61 7.73 2.80
N ARG A 38 8.39 7.56 2.31
CA ARG A 38 7.92 6.44 1.48
C ARG A 38 7.78 6.90 0.04
N ASN A 39 8.23 6.06 -0.89
CA ASN A 39 8.04 6.28 -2.32
C ASN A 39 6.77 5.56 -2.77
N LEU A 40 5.75 6.26 -3.27
CA LEU A 40 4.51 5.61 -3.66
C LEU A 40 4.65 4.74 -4.92
N CYS A 41 5.71 4.98 -5.73
CA CYS A 41 6.06 4.12 -6.84
C CYS A 41 6.33 2.66 -6.42
N ASP A 42 6.67 2.41 -5.15
CA ASP A 42 6.86 1.06 -4.60
C ASP A 42 5.56 0.22 -4.60
N TYR A 43 4.42 0.87 -4.84
CA TYR A 43 3.10 0.25 -4.98
C TYR A 43 2.65 0.11 -6.43
N ALA A 44 3.49 0.40 -7.43
CA ALA A 44 3.16 0.20 -8.83
C ALA A 44 2.78 -1.26 -9.12
N GLY A 45 1.71 -1.47 -9.91
CA GLY A 45 1.17 -2.80 -10.21
C GLY A 45 0.29 -3.41 -9.10
N LYS A 46 0.10 -2.73 -7.97
CA LYS A 46 -0.81 -3.13 -6.89
C LYS A 46 -2.16 -2.42 -7.02
N VAL A 47 -3.19 -2.99 -6.42
CA VAL A 47 -4.45 -2.26 -6.17
C VAL A 47 -4.24 -1.40 -4.93
N VAL A 48 -4.29 -0.08 -5.08
CA VAL A 48 -4.04 0.86 -3.99
C VAL A 48 -5.36 1.52 -3.57
N LEU A 49 -5.81 1.24 -2.35
CA LEU A 49 -6.96 1.88 -1.72
C LEU A 49 -6.48 3.02 -0.83
N VAL A 50 -6.70 4.26 -1.25
CA VAL A 50 -6.36 5.47 -0.50
C VAL A 50 -7.57 5.93 0.30
N VAL A 51 -7.39 6.15 1.61
CA VAL A 51 -8.47 6.53 2.52
C VAL A 51 -8.04 7.75 3.33
N ASN A 52 -8.79 8.85 3.24
CA ASN A 52 -8.64 9.95 4.19
C ASN A 52 -9.21 9.52 5.54
N THR A 53 -8.43 9.69 6.61
CA THR A 53 -8.75 9.14 7.92
C THR A 53 -8.75 10.22 9.01
N ALA A 54 -9.49 9.97 10.09
CA ALA A 54 -9.59 10.84 11.26
C ALA A 54 -9.96 10.01 12.50
N SER A 55 -9.34 10.33 13.64
CA SER A 55 -9.40 9.65 14.92
C SER A 55 -10.61 10.06 15.76
N GLN A 56 -11.18 11.24 15.53
CA GLN A 56 -12.39 11.73 16.19
C GLN A 56 -13.63 11.70 15.28
N CYS A 57 -13.58 10.87 14.23
CA CYS A 57 -14.67 10.70 13.29
C CYS A 57 -15.70 9.67 13.79
N GLY A 58 -16.99 9.93 13.56
CA GLY A 58 -18.07 8.95 13.84
C GLY A 58 -17.95 7.65 13.03
N TYR A 59 -17.11 7.65 11.98
CA TYR A 59 -16.82 6.50 11.15
C TYR A 59 -15.55 5.74 11.53
N THR A 60 -14.92 6.05 12.67
CA THR A 60 -13.73 5.32 13.17
C THR A 60 -13.93 3.80 13.26
N GLY A 61 -15.17 3.31 13.41
CA GLY A 61 -15.48 1.88 13.31
C GLY A 61 -15.03 1.22 11.99
N GLN A 62 -14.86 1.98 10.91
CA GLN A 62 -14.43 1.50 9.59
C GLN A 62 -13.00 0.92 9.60
N TYR A 63 -12.12 1.34 10.53
CA TYR A 63 -10.76 0.81 10.62
C TYR A 63 -10.71 -0.72 10.73
N LYS A 64 -11.68 -1.34 11.42
CA LYS A 64 -11.76 -2.80 11.49
C LYS A 64 -12.03 -3.45 10.13
N GLY A 65 -12.90 -2.82 9.33
CA GLY A 65 -13.20 -3.28 7.97
C GLY A 65 -12.02 -3.11 7.02
N LEU A 66 -11.31 -1.97 7.13
CA LEU A 66 -10.09 -1.72 6.36
C LEU A 66 -8.99 -2.73 6.70
N GLN A 67 -8.80 -3.04 7.99
CA GLN A 67 -7.87 -4.08 8.42
C GLN A 67 -8.26 -5.45 7.83
N ALA A 68 -9.54 -5.83 7.92
CA ALA A 68 -10.02 -7.10 7.40
C ALA A 68 -9.86 -7.22 5.87
N LEU A 69 -10.07 -6.13 5.12
CA LEU A 69 -9.78 -6.08 3.68
C LEU A 69 -8.30 -6.30 3.40
N SER A 70 -7.46 -5.61 4.17
CA SER A 70 -6.01 -5.72 4.05
C SER A 70 -5.53 -7.13 4.34
N ASP A 71 -5.95 -7.72 5.45
CA ASP A 71 -5.59 -9.10 5.84
C ASP A 71 -6.03 -10.11 4.77
N LYS A 72 -7.21 -9.91 4.18
CA LYS A 72 -7.77 -10.82 3.17
C LYS A 72 -7.06 -10.73 1.82
N TYR A 73 -6.67 -9.54 1.37
CA TYR A 73 -6.25 -9.29 -0.02
C TYR A 73 -4.81 -8.80 -0.17
N ALA A 74 -4.05 -8.60 0.91
CA ALA A 74 -2.65 -8.17 0.83
C ALA A 74 -1.78 -9.12 -0.02
N ALA A 75 -1.95 -10.44 0.16
CA ALA A 75 -1.25 -11.45 -0.63
C ALA A 75 -1.65 -11.44 -2.13
N GLN A 76 -2.79 -10.83 -2.47
CA GLN A 76 -3.29 -10.69 -3.84
C GLN A 76 -2.92 -9.31 -4.43
N GLY A 77 -2.17 -8.48 -3.70
CA GLY A 77 -1.69 -7.19 -4.18
C GLY A 77 -2.57 -6.00 -3.79
N LEU A 78 -3.47 -6.11 -2.80
CA LEU A 78 -4.13 -4.94 -2.22
C LEU A 78 -3.19 -4.22 -1.24
N VAL A 79 -3.14 -2.89 -1.33
CA VAL A 79 -2.49 -2.00 -0.34
C VAL A 79 -3.51 -0.97 0.13
N VAL A 80 -3.66 -0.81 1.44
CA VAL A 80 -4.47 0.25 2.02
C VAL A 80 -3.54 1.38 2.50
N LEU A 81 -3.77 2.60 2.06
CA LEU A 81 -3.03 3.79 2.48
C LEU A 81 -3.95 4.71 3.28
N GLY A 82 -3.65 4.86 4.58
CA GLY A 82 -4.36 5.79 5.45
C GLY A 82 -3.71 7.16 5.41
N LEU A 83 -4.47 8.21 5.07
CA LEU A 83 -4.00 9.59 5.05
C LEU A 83 -4.78 10.40 6.09
N PRO A 84 -4.22 10.66 7.29
CA PRO A 84 -4.82 11.52 8.29
C PRO A 84 -5.12 12.91 7.73
N SER A 85 -6.34 13.40 7.91
CA SER A 85 -6.74 14.74 7.45
C SER A 85 -7.59 15.44 8.50
N ASN A 86 -7.16 16.66 8.85
CA ASN A 86 -7.89 17.53 9.78
C ASN A 86 -8.85 18.49 9.06
N ASP A 87 -9.00 18.35 7.74
CA ASP A 87 -9.79 19.29 6.93
C ASP A 87 -11.31 19.04 7.04
N PHE A 88 -11.70 17.97 7.74
CA PHE A 88 -13.09 17.58 7.99
C PHE A 88 -13.48 17.90 9.43
N ALA A 89 -14.01 19.11 9.64
CA ALA A 89 -14.52 19.57 10.94
C ALA A 89 -13.53 19.46 12.12
N GLY A 90 -12.22 19.49 11.85
CA GLY A 90 -11.22 19.42 12.92
C GLY A 90 -11.10 18.07 13.62
N GLN A 91 -11.53 16.97 12.97
CA GLN A 91 -11.62 15.64 13.58
C GLN A 91 -10.28 14.89 13.69
N GLU A 92 -9.17 15.50 13.27
CA GLU A 92 -7.83 14.92 13.35
C GLU A 92 -6.80 15.95 13.87
N PRO A 93 -6.93 16.38 15.14
CA PRO A 93 -6.02 17.37 15.70
C PRO A 93 -4.61 16.83 15.97
N VAL A 94 -4.45 15.50 16.10
CA VAL A 94 -3.18 14.83 16.43
C VAL A 94 -2.99 13.58 15.58
N VAL A 95 -2.06 13.64 14.62
CA VAL A 95 -1.80 12.57 13.62
C VAL A 95 -1.43 11.22 14.27
N GLN A 96 -0.72 11.24 15.39
CA GLN A 96 -0.29 10.04 16.10
C GLN A 96 -1.46 9.27 16.74
N ALA A 97 -2.63 9.87 16.90
CA ALA A 97 -3.79 9.19 17.48
C ALA A 97 -4.26 8.00 16.63
N ILE A 98 -4.04 8.05 15.31
CA ILE A 98 -4.44 7.00 14.36
C ILE A 98 -3.62 5.71 14.51
N GLU A 99 -2.38 5.78 14.99
CA GLU A 99 -1.55 4.59 15.24
C GLU A 99 -2.22 3.61 16.21
N SER A 100 -2.87 4.15 17.23
CA SER A 100 -3.56 3.35 18.25
C SER A 100 -4.80 2.63 17.72
N LEU A 101 -5.37 3.10 16.60
CA LEU A 101 -6.61 2.58 16.00
C LEU A 101 -6.36 1.46 14.99
N LEU A 102 -5.18 1.45 14.38
CA LEU A 102 -4.73 0.42 13.43
C LEU A 102 -3.76 -0.53 14.14
N LYS A 103 -4.30 -1.62 14.70
CA LYS A 103 -3.52 -2.62 15.46
C LYS A 103 -2.46 -3.37 14.65
N ALA A 104 -2.38 -3.19 13.34
CA ALA A 104 -1.37 -3.86 12.52
C ALA A 104 -0.70 -2.88 11.56
N LYS A 105 0.58 -2.60 11.85
CA LYS A 105 1.55 -2.00 10.90
C LYS A 105 1.74 -2.84 9.61
N ALA A 106 1.02 -3.94 9.43
CA ALA A 106 1.34 -4.96 8.44
C ALA A 106 0.79 -4.70 7.03
N ALA A 107 -0.22 -3.85 6.85
CA ALA A 107 -0.79 -3.64 5.51
C ALA A 107 -1.51 -2.30 5.28
N ALA A 108 -1.71 -1.50 6.33
CA ALA A 108 -2.11 -0.10 6.23
C ALA A 108 -0.89 0.79 6.45
N VAL A 109 -0.38 1.41 5.38
CA VAL A 109 0.66 2.44 5.55
C VAL A 109 -0.06 3.74 5.85
N THR A 110 0.07 4.20 7.10
CA THR A 110 -0.41 5.54 7.47
C THR A 110 0.64 6.55 7.04
N LEU A 111 0.30 7.35 6.05
CA LEU A 111 1.14 8.38 5.50
C LEU A 111 0.81 9.69 6.22
N SER A 112 1.82 10.45 6.63
CA SER A 112 1.60 11.75 7.26
C SER A 112 0.86 12.69 6.32
N ARG A 113 0.23 13.72 6.88
CA ARG A 113 -0.38 14.82 6.13
C ARG A 113 0.55 15.24 4.99
N ALA A 114 0.04 15.28 3.77
CA ALA A 114 0.74 15.92 2.67
C ALA A 114 0.83 17.41 3.00
N GLU A 115 2.03 17.87 3.36
CA GLU A 115 2.32 19.30 3.47
C GLU A 115 2.21 19.87 2.05
N LYS A 116 1.30 20.82 1.86
CA LYS A 116 1.27 21.66 0.65
C LYS A 116 2.29 22.77 0.80
#